data_AF-A0A8C5FS72-F1
#
_entry.id   AF-A0A8C5FS72-F1
#
_cell.length_a   1.000
_cell.length_b   1.000
_cell.length_c   1.000
_cell.angle_alpha   90.00
_cell.angle_beta   90.00
_cell.angle_gamma   90.00
#
_symmetry.space_group_name_H-M   'P 1'
#
loop_
_entity.id
_entity.type
_entity.pdbx_description
1 polymer ?
#
loop_
_entity_poly.entity_id
_entity_poly.type
_entity_poly.pdbx_seq_one_letter_code
_entity_poly.pdbx_strand_id
1 'polypeptide(L)'
;MIHTDLAGPIATESLDGYKYAQSFTDDYSNAVFVSFLKKKSDAVQATEKFLADVSPYGKVKCMRSDNGTEFTGGDFQALLRKSKIRHETTAPYSPHQNGTAERGWRTLFEMGRCMLIENISKTKLEGPTQPHLKAFPKTMQGCALRSFRKDWYAEHTWLEYSQAQNAAYCFACRHFGCSKGQGTVFSSKGGYSNWKKATNKDGGFSLHSKSEAHANAMMAWGEYQKMAKNKTSVLGMISKTNKDQIEENKHYLKTIGEVLLLTATQNIAQRGHRESETSKNQGNFREILNLVSKHDPFIKKRLKEGPRNATYTSKAIQNEILDNLAEMVLDEIMGEVKASKYFSVMADETKDISKKEQMSIVLRYYYDGAVRESFLGFSEAKHLDAGSLASMIIACLTKFGLEYRENLVGQGYDGASVMSGTCSGVQTRIKKEAKHAFYVHCNAHCLNLVLVDCVKKVPEAGEFFSLLQHLYVFMSGSYVHEKWLQRQTEMFQGPPRELPSLSDTRWACRYTACRNIMDRLTAVLTVLDDVANESDSERAVKARGLFHQIDLNFIGLLTVFRTVLGETKHG
;
A
#
# COMPACT_ATOMS: atom_id res chain seq x y z
N MET A 1 12.50 -25.47 2.87
CA MET A 1 11.34 -26.33 2.54
C MET A 1 11.71 -27.06 1.25
N ILE A 2 11.34 -28.32 1.07
CA ILE A 2 11.65 -29.04 -0.19
C ILE A 2 10.41 -29.07 -1.07
N HIS A 3 10.52 -28.59 -2.30
CA HIS A 3 9.50 -28.76 -3.33
C HIS A 3 9.83 -30.00 -4.17
N THR A 4 8.89 -30.92 -4.31
CA THR A 4 9.04 -32.11 -5.15
C THR A 4 8.00 -32.10 -6.28
N ASP A 5 8.42 -32.60 -7.44
CA ASP A 5 7.55 -32.78 -8.60
C ASP A 5 8.07 -33.92 -9.48
N LEU A 6 7.19 -34.54 -10.27
CA LEU A 6 7.51 -35.67 -11.14
C LEU A 6 7.18 -35.33 -12.60
N ALA A 7 8.20 -35.38 -13.46
CA ALA A 7 8.04 -35.23 -14.89
C ALA A 7 8.00 -36.60 -15.60
N GLY A 8 6.99 -36.79 -16.45
CA GLY A 8 6.91 -37.91 -17.39
C GLY A 8 5.47 -38.41 -17.63
N PRO A 9 5.29 -39.35 -18.57
CA PRO A 9 6.34 -40.08 -19.27
C PRO A 9 7.05 -39.22 -20.33
N ILE A 10 8.38 -39.31 -20.37
CA ILE A 10 9.21 -38.71 -21.42
C ILE A 10 9.09 -39.59 -22.67
N ALA A 11 8.84 -38.99 -23.84
CA ALA A 11 8.55 -39.72 -25.08
C ALA A 11 9.67 -40.65 -25.56
N THR A 12 10.92 -40.33 -25.21
CA THR A 12 12.10 -41.14 -25.54
C THR A 12 12.65 -41.77 -24.26
N GLU A 13 12.66 -43.10 -24.23
CA GLU A 13 13.26 -43.89 -23.16
C GLU A 13 14.78 -43.72 -23.15
N SER A 14 15.39 -43.59 -21.97
CA SER A 14 16.85 -43.54 -21.86
C SER A 14 17.47 -44.92 -22.15
N LEU A 15 18.79 -44.96 -22.38
CA LEU A 15 19.52 -46.22 -22.64
C LEU A 15 19.31 -47.28 -21.54
N ASP A 16 19.11 -46.84 -20.30
CA ASP A 16 18.92 -47.71 -19.13
C ASP A 16 17.44 -47.94 -18.77
N GLY A 17 16.50 -47.49 -19.61
CA GLY A 17 15.07 -47.75 -19.47
C GLY A 17 14.29 -46.77 -18.57
N TYR A 18 14.82 -45.58 -18.32
CA TYR A 18 14.13 -44.56 -17.51
C TYR A 18 13.13 -43.75 -18.35
N LYS A 19 11.94 -43.49 -17.80
CA LYS A 19 10.84 -42.76 -18.48
C LYS A 19 10.29 -41.59 -17.68
N TYR A 20 10.65 -41.49 -16.42
CA TYR A 20 10.19 -40.44 -15.51
C TYR A 20 11.40 -39.88 -14.77
N ALA A 21 11.25 -38.68 -14.22
CA ALA A 21 12.24 -38.10 -13.34
C ALA A 21 11.52 -37.32 -12.24
N GLN A 22 12.04 -37.40 -11.01
CA GLN A 22 11.54 -36.68 -9.85
C GLN A 22 12.58 -35.66 -9.42
N SER A 23 12.14 -34.42 -9.21
CA SER A 23 12.99 -33.32 -8.75
C SER A 23 12.73 -33.01 -7.27
N PHE A 24 13.77 -32.57 -6.57
CA PHE A 24 13.71 -32.04 -5.22
C PHE A 24 14.43 -30.70 -5.19
N THR A 25 13.70 -29.63 -4.94
CA THR A 25 14.26 -28.27 -4.91
C THR A 25 14.20 -27.72 -3.49
N ASP A 26 15.35 -27.34 -2.95
CA ASP A 26 15.40 -26.62 -1.68
C ASP A 26 15.09 -25.12 -1.87
N ASP A 27 14.07 -24.65 -1.18
CA ASP A 27 13.54 -23.28 -1.30
C ASP A 27 14.52 -22.20 -0.81
N TYR A 28 15.46 -22.55 0.10
CA TYR A 28 16.42 -21.58 0.62
C TYR A 28 17.65 -21.43 -0.29
N SER A 29 18.27 -22.54 -0.67
CA SER A 29 19.50 -22.53 -1.48
C SER A 29 19.25 -22.53 -2.99
N ASN A 30 18.02 -22.81 -3.42
CA ASN A 30 17.67 -23.16 -4.81
C ASN A 30 18.43 -24.38 -5.36
N ALA A 31 19.02 -25.21 -4.49
CA ALA A 31 19.66 -26.46 -4.92
C ALA A 31 18.61 -27.44 -5.46
N VAL A 32 18.87 -28.02 -6.63
CA VAL A 32 17.98 -28.97 -7.30
C VAL A 32 18.64 -30.33 -7.39
N PHE A 33 17.96 -31.35 -6.89
CA PHE A 33 18.36 -32.76 -6.99
C PHE A 33 17.37 -33.48 -7.90
N VAL A 34 17.85 -34.38 -8.76
CA VAL A 34 17.01 -35.10 -9.72
C VAL A 34 17.28 -36.59 -9.63
N SER A 35 16.23 -37.39 -9.52
CA SER A 35 16.28 -38.85 -9.56
C SER A 35 15.52 -39.37 -10.78
N PHE A 36 16.15 -40.24 -11.57
CA PHE A 36 15.51 -40.88 -12.72
C PHE A 36 14.76 -42.14 -12.30
N LEU A 37 13.54 -42.32 -12.83
CA LEU A 37 12.61 -43.38 -12.45
C LEU A 37 12.13 -44.18 -13.67
N LYS A 38 11.94 -45.48 -13.49
CA LYS A 38 11.40 -46.37 -14.53
C LYS A 38 9.87 -46.38 -14.48
N LYS A 39 9.29 -46.32 -13.28
CA LYS A 39 7.85 -46.24 -13.01
C LYS A 39 7.55 -45.09 -12.06
N LYS A 40 6.33 -44.54 -12.12
CA LYS A 40 5.86 -43.53 -11.16
C LYS A 40 5.89 -44.01 -9.70
N SER A 41 5.65 -45.31 -9.47
CA SER A 41 5.69 -45.94 -8.14
C SER A 41 7.07 -45.87 -7.48
N ASP A 42 8.14 -45.66 -8.26
CA ASP A 42 9.51 -45.62 -7.74
C ASP A 42 9.81 -44.30 -7.00
N ALA A 43 8.86 -43.34 -7.02
CA ALA A 43 8.99 -42.05 -6.35
C ALA A 43 9.25 -42.18 -4.83
N VAL A 44 8.68 -43.20 -4.17
CA VAL A 44 8.91 -43.44 -2.75
C VAL A 44 10.37 -43.78 -2.47
N GLN A 45 10.96 -44.67 -3.29
CA GLN A 45 12.35 -45.09 -3.16
C GLN A 45 13.31 -43.94 -3.47
N ALA A 46 12.97 -43.11 -4.46
CA ALA A 46 13.75 -41.93 -4.80
C ALA A 46 13.73 -40.87 -3.69
N THR A 47 12.58 -40.65 -3.05
CA THR A 47 12.47 -39.77 -1.87
C THR A 47 13.28 -40.32 -0.70
N GLU A 48 13.24 -41.63 -0.42
CA GLU A 48 14.03 -42.22 0.65
C GLU A 48 15.53 -42.04 0.41
N LYS A 49 15.98 -42.28 -0.83
CA LYS A 49 17.37 -42.03 -1.24
C LYS A 49 17.77 -40.57 -1.10
N PHE A 50 16.94 -39.65 -1.59
CA PHE A 50 17.18 -38.21 -1.45
C PHE A 50 17.34 -37.80 0.02
N LEU A 51 16.46 -38.28 0.90
CA LEU A 51 16.53 -37.98 2.33
C LEU A 51 17.83 -38.51 2.97
N ALA A 52 18.31 -39.68 2.55
CA ALA A 52 19.58 -40.22 2.98
C ALA A 52 20.75 -39.35 2.49
N ASP A 53 20.75 -38.96 1.21
CA ASP A 53 21.81 -38.17 0.58
C ASP A 53 21.94 -36.76 1.17
N VAL A 54 20.82 -36.13 1.56
CA VAL A 54 20.85 -34.78 2.17
C VAL A 54 21.05 -34.79 3.68
N SER A 55 20.91 -35.94 4.34
CA SER A 55 21.01 -36.06 5.80
C SER A 55 22.31 -35.51 6.41
N PRO A 56 23.50 -35.58 5.74
CA PRO A 56 24.73 -34.97 6.27
C PRO A 56 24.71 -33.44 6.22
N TYR A 57 23.91 -32.85 5.32
CA TYR A 57 23.86 -31.40 5.08
C TYR A 57 22.73 -30.71 5.85
N GLY A 58 21.73 -31.47 6.31
CA GLY A 58 20.65 -30.93 7.13
C GLY A 58 19.45 -31.86 7.22
N LYS A 59 18.48 -31.49 8.06
CA LYS A 59 17.20 -32.21 8.20
C LYS A 59 16.11 -31.51 7.42
N VAL A 60 15.43 -32.25 6.54
CA VAL A 60 14.22 -31.79 5.85
C VAL A 60 13.08 -31.68 6.85
N LYS A 61 12.51 -30.48 7.01
CA LYS A 61 11.39 -30.23 7.94
C LYS A 61 10.02 -30.35 7.29
N CYS A 62 9.93 -29.95 6.03
CA CYS A 62 8.67 -29.87 5.29
C CYS A 62 8.93 -30.16 3.81
N MET A 63 8.05 -30.95 3.22
CA MET A 63 8.05 -31.28 1.79
C MET A 63 6.72 -30.88 1.18
N ARG A 64 6.74 -30.25 0.00
CA ARG A 64 5.56 -29.84 -0.74
C ARG A 64 5.52 -30.53 -2.10
N SER A 65 4.39 -31.14 -2.44
CA SER A 65 4.13 -31.75 -3.75
C SER A 65 2.79 -31.28 -4.34
N ASP A 66 2.51 -31.69 -5.57
CA ASP A 66 1.15 -31.65 -6.11
C ASP A 66 0.29 -32.80 -5.54
N ASN A 67 -0.96 -32.91 -6.00
CA ASN A 67 -1.87 -34.01 -5.62
C ASN A 67 -1.68 -35.26 -6.50
N GLY A 68 -0.48 -35.49 -7.04
CA GLY A 68 -0.15 -36.72 -7.76
C GLY A 68 -0.41 -37.98 -6.92
N THR A 69 -0.85 -39.06 -7.57
CA THR A 69 -1.14 -40.34 -6.88
C THR A 69 0.11 -40.98 -6.30
N GLU A 70 1.28 -40.66 -6.85
CA GLU A 70 2.60 -41.02 -6.36
C GLU A 70 2.96 -40.36 -5.01
N PHE A 71 2.44 -39.17 -4.72
CA PHE A 71 2.73 -38.42 -3.49
C PHE A 71 1.61 -38.52 -2.43
N THR A 72 0.40 -38.86 -2.87
CA THR A 72 -0.76 -39.04 -1.99
C THR A 72 -0.95 -40.50 -1.55
N GLY A 73 -0.17 -41.44 -2.10
CA GLY A 73 -0.17 -42.85 -1.73
C GLY A 73 0.25 -43.13 -0.28
N GLY A 74 -0.26 -44.24 0.28
CA GLY A 74 -0.02 -44.63 1.68
C GLY A 74 1.45 -44.81 2.03
N ASP A 75 2.24 -45.41 1.12
CA ASP A 75 3.67 -45.66 1.34
C ASP A 75 4.49 -44.37 1.41
N PHE A 76 4.14 -43.37 0.60
CA PHE A 76 4.80 -42.07 0.61
C PHE A 76 4.52 -41.32 1.92
N GLN A 77 3.26 -41.34 2.36
CA GLN A 77 2.86 -40.76 3.65
C GLN A 77 3.53 -41.47 4.83
N ALA A 78 3.66 -42.81 4.77
CA ALA A 78 4.36 -43.60 5.77
C ALA A 78 5.84 -43.23 5.87
N LEU A 79 6.53 -43.04 4.73
CA LEU A 79 7.92 -42.60 4.66
C LEU A 79 8.11 -41.21 5.30
N LEU A 80 7.25 -40.24 4.97
CA LEU A 80 7.33 -38.89 5.53
C LEU A 80 7.05 -38.87 7.03
N ARG A 81 6.08 -39.66 7.51
CA ARG A 81 5.79 -39.83 8.94
C ARG A 81 6.98 -40.45 9.68
N LYS A 82 7.57 -41.52 9.14
CA LYS A 82 8.78 -42.16 9.71
C LYS A 82 9.94 -41.17 9.79
N SER A 83 10.06 -40.31 8.79
CA SER A 83 11.12 -39.29 8.70
C SER A 83 10.81 -37.99 9.46
N LYS A 84 9.64 -37.88 10.11
CA LYS A 84 9.16 -36.68 10.81
C LYS A 84 9.08 -35.43 9.93
N ILE A 85 8.68 -35.60 8.67
CA ILE A 85 8.56 -34.53 7.67
C ILE A 85 7.08 -34.15 7.52
N ARG A 86 6.78 -32.85 7.60
CA ARG A 86 5.43 -32.36 7.30
C ARG A 86 5.20 -32.38 5.78
N HIS A 87 4.12 -33.00 5.33
CA HIS A 87 3.72 -33.00 3.93
C HIS A 87 2.68 -31.90 3.68
N GLU A 88 2.93 -31.05 2.68
CA GLU A 88 1.97 -30.06 2.18
C GLU A 88 1.63 -30.38 0.73
N THR A 89 0.34 -30.46 0.39
CA THR A 89 -0.08 -30.61 -1.01
C THR A 89 -0.66 -29.31 -1.54
N THR A 90 -0.46 -29.03 -2.82
CA THR A 90 -1.09 -27.87 -3.48
C THR A 90 -2.59 -28.08 -3.65
N ALA A 91 -3.36 -27.00 -3.78
CA ALA A 91 -4.77 -27.08 -4.13
C ALA A 91 -4.95 -27.77 -5.51
N PRO A 92 -6.02 -28.57 -5.71
CA PRO A 92 -6.34 -29.13 -7.01
C PRO A 92 -6.39 -28.05 -8.10
N TYR A 93 -5.83 -28.32 -9.27
CA TYR A 93 -5.82 -27.41 -10.44
C TYR A 93 -5.13 -26.05 -10.21
N SER A 94 -4.23 -25.93 -9.22
CA SER A 94 -3.48 -24.70 -8.94
C SER A 94 -1.95 -24.89 -9.12
N PRO A 95 -1.46 -25.18 -10.34
CA PRO A 95 -0.03 -25.44 -10.62
C PRO A 95 0.92 -24.33 -10.13
N HIS A 96 0.45 -23.08 -10.13
CA HIS A 96 1.20 -21.93 -9.64
C HIS A 96 1.70 -22.05 -8.19
N GLN A 97 1.04 -22.86 -7.35
CA GLN A 97 1.43 -23.08 -5.94
C GLN A 97 2.67 -23.97 -5.79
N ASN A 98 3.09 -24.67 -6.86
CA ASN A 98 4.36 -25.40 -6.95
C ASN A 98 5.31 -24.80 -8.01
N GLY A 99 5.16 -23.51 -8.32
CA GLY A 99 5.89 -22.85 -9.41
C GLY A 99 7.43 -22.89 -9.29
N THR A 100 7.98 -23.17 -8.10
CA THR A 100 9.42 -23.39 -7.91
C THR A 100 9.88 -24.69 -8.59
N ALA A 101 9.16 -25.80 -8.40
CA ALA A 101 9.50 -27.07 -9.05
C ALA A 101 9.23 -27.02 -10.57
N GLU A 102 8.13 -26.39 -11.00
CA GLU A 102 7.80 -26.25 -12.44
C GLU A 102 8.86 -25.44 -13.21
N ARG A 103 9.39 -24.36 -12.61
CA ARG A 103 10.50 -23.60 -13.20
C ARG A 103 11.78 -24.43 -13.27
N GLY A 104 12.07 -25.21 -12.23
CA GLY A 104 13.20 -26.13 -12.20
C GLY A 104 13.18 -27.12 -13.38
N TRP A 105 12.01 -27.70 -13.68
CA TRP A 105 11.86 -28.59 -14.83
C TRP A 105 12.16 -27.92 -16.17
N ARG A 106 11.70 -26.68 -16.37
CA ARG A 106 11.98 -25.95 -17.62
C ARG A 106 13.47 -25.80 -17.86
N THR A 107 14.22 -25.38 -16.84
CA THR A 107 15.67 -25.21 -16.91
C THR A 107 16.38 -26.54 -17.14
N LEU A 108 15.99 -27.61 -16.44
CA LEU A 108 16.58 -28.95 -16.62
C LEU A 108 16.35 -29.51 -18.02
N PHE A 109 15.14 -29.38 -18.58
CA PHE A 109 14.86 -29.81 -19.94
C PHE A 109 15.60 -28.98 -20.99
N GLU A 110 15.75 -27.67 -20.78
CA GLU A 110 16.56 -26.82 -21.66
C GLU A 110 18.04 -27.23 -21.65
N MET A 111 18.64 -27.43 -20.47
CA MET A 111 20.02 -27.89 -20.33
C MET A 111 20.23 -29.28 -20.97
N GLY A 112 19.32 -30.22 -20.71
CA GLY A 112 19.37 -31.55 -21.33
C GLY A 112 19.24 -31.49 -22.87
N ARG A 113 18.38 -30.61 -23.39
CA ARG A 113 18.24 -30.39 -24.85
C ARG A 113 19.47 -29.75 -25.47
N CYS A 114 20.19 -28.90 -24.73
CA CYS A 114 21.47 -28.33 -25.15
C CYS A 114 22.60 -29.37 -25.19
N MET A 115 22.58 -30.35 -24.27
CA MET A 115 23.55 -31.45 -24.25
C MET A 115 23.28 -32.53 -25.31
N LEU A 116 22.03 -32.68 -25.75
CA LEU A 116 21.65 -33.56 -26.86
C LEU A 116 22.01 -32.89 -28.21
N ILE A 117 23.26 -33.07 -28.63
CA ILE A 117 23.82 -32.63 -29.91
C ILE A 117 22.95 -33.17 -31.07
N GLU A 118 22.03 -32.35 -31.57
CA GLU A 118 21.66 -32.38 -32.98
C GLU A 118 22.32 -31.16 -33.61
N ASN A 119 23.16 -31.39 -34.61
CA ASN A 119 24.04 -30.38 -35.23
C ASN A 119 23.31 -29.41 -36.18
N ILE A 120 22.01 -29.15 -35.98
CA ILE A 120 21.22 -28.19 -36.76
C ILE A 120 20.14 -27.57 -35.86
N SER A 121 19.59 -26.43 -36.27
CA SER A 121 18.54 -25.76 -35.50
C SER A 121 17.32 -26.67 -35.28
N LYS A 122 16.85 -26.67 -34.03
CA LYS A 122 15.65 -27.37 -33.58
C LYS A 122 14.43 -26.46 -33.55
N THR A 123 14.65 -25.15 -33.37
CA THR A 123 13.57 -24.17 -33.26
C THR A 123 13.78 -22.97 -34.18
N LYS A 124 12.69 -22.22 -34.42
CA LYS A 124 12.70 -20.98 -35.23
C LYS A 124 13.54 -19.85 -34.62
N LEU A 125 13.92 -19.97 -33.34
CA LEU A 125 14.61 -18.94 -32.56
C LEU A 125 16.14 -19.03 -32.68
N GLU A 126 16.68 -20.21 -32.95
CA GLU A 126 18.12 -20.50 -32.90
C GLU A 126 18.91 -19.93 -34.08
N GLY A 127 18.21 -19.62 -35.19
CA GLY A 127 18.84 -19.22 -36.45
C GLY A 127 19.60 -20.38 -37.13
N PRO A 128 20.17 -20.17 -38.33
CA PRO A 128 20.88 -21.20 -39.07
C PRO A 128 22.14 -21.66 -38.33
N THR A 129 22.27 -22.98 -38.10
CA THR A 129 23.47 -23.54 -37.46
C THR A 129 24.62 -23.69 -38.46
N GLN A 130 25.64 -22.85 -38.34
CA GLN A 130 26.79 -22.76 -39.26
C GLN A 130 28.13 -23.04 -38.55
N PRO A 131 28.47 -24.31 -38.25
CA PRO A 131 29.68 -24.64 -37.52
C PRO A 131 30.97 -24.26 -38.29
N HIS A 132 31.96 -23.76 -37.58
CA HIS A 132 33.29 -23.47 -38.11
C HIS A 132 34.27 -24.60 -37.76
N LEU A 133 34.37 -25.58 -38.65
CA LEU A 133 35.30 -26.69 -38.50
C LEU A 133 36.67 -26.37 -39.09
N LYS A 134 37.73 -26.85 -38.44
CA LYS A 134 39.10 -26.81 -38.98
C LYS A 134 39.20 -27.59 -40.31
N ALA A 135 38.46 -28.69 -40.43
CA ALA A 135 38.27 -29.43 -41.67
C ALA A 135 36.89 -30.09 -41.67
N PHE A 136 36.17 -29.97 -42.79
CA PHE A 136 34.90 -30.68 -42.98
C PHE A 136 35.16 -32.13 -43.43
N PRO A 137 34.33 -33.11 -43.02
CA PRO A 137 34.43 -34.50 -43.45
C PRO A 137 34.47 -34.63 -44.98
N LYS A 138 35.44 -35.38 -45.48
CA LYS A 138 35.60 -35.68 -46.91
C LYS A 138 34.90 -36.99 -47.26
N THR A 139 34.14 -37.00 -48.34
CA THR A 139 33.49 -38.19 -48.89
C THR A 139 33.89 -38.38 -50.35
N MET A 140 34.01 -39.64 -50.78
CA MET A 140 34.30 -39.97 -52.18
C MET A 140 33.10 -39.63 -53.05
N GLN A 141 33.28 -38.75 -54.04
CA GLN A 141 32.23 -38.33 -54.96
C GLN A 141 32.75 -38.30 -56.40
N GLY A 142 32.41 -39.33 -57.16
CA GLY A 142 33.10 -39.66 -58.42
C GLY A 142 34.53 -40.11 -58.12
N CYS A 143 35.51 -39.56 -58.84
CA CYS A 143 36.93 -39.93 -58.68
C CYS A 143 37.71 -39.05 -57.68
N ALA A 144 37.03 -38.27 -56.82
CA ALA A 144 37.70 -37.34 -55.90
C ALA A 144 37.04 -37.29 -54.52
N LEU A 145 37.85 -37.09 -53.47
CA LEU A 145 37.41 -36.76 -52.13
C LEU A 145 36.93 -35.30 -52.07
N ARG A 146 35.68 -35.08 -51.69
CA ARG A 146 35.06 -33.74 -51.61
C ARG A 146 34.43 -33.55 -50.24
N SER A 147 34.36 -32.31 -49.78
CA SER A 147 33.74 -31.93 -48.50
C SER A 147 32.90 -30.67 -48.67
N PHE A 148 32.07 -30.40 -47.68
CA PHE A 148 31.44 -29.10 -47.52
C PHE A 148 32.50 -27.99 -47.44
N ARG A 149 32.20 -26.80 -47.98
CA ARG A 149 33.08 -25.61 -47.91
C ARG A 149 32.42 -24.53 -47.07
N LYS A 150 33.17 -23.98 -46.10
CA LYS A 150 32.73 -22.87 -45.23
C LYS A 150 32.28 -21.64 -46.02
N ASP A 151 32.94 -21.34 -47.14
CA ASP A 151 32.66 -20.16 -47.96
C ASP A 151 31.20 -20.09 -48.42
N TRP A 152 30.54 -21.24 -48.55
CA TRP A 152 29.13 -21.34 -48.94
C TRP A 152 28.17 -20.68 -47.95
N TYR A 153 28.54 -20.52 -46.67
CA TYR A 153 27.71 -19.79 -45.70
C TYR A 153 27.57 -18.31 -46.03
N ALA A 154 28.62 -17.70 -46.61
CA ALA A 154 28.59 -16.28 -46.98
C ALA A 154 27.68 -16.05 -48.20
N GLU A 155 27.68 -16.99 -49.15
CA GLU A 155 26.83 -16.95 -50.34
C GLU A 155 25.37 -17.36 -50.04
N HIS A 156 25.17 -18.20 -49.03
CA HIS A 156 23.87 -18.77 -48.67
C HIS A 156 23.63 -18.67 -47.16
N THR A 157 23.14 -17.51 -46.72
CA THR A 157 22.91 -17.21 -45.29
C THR A 157 21.87 -18.12 -44.61
N TRP A 158 21.01 -18.79 -45.39
CA TRP A 158 20.01 -19.75 -44.92
C TRP A 158 20.56 -21.17 -44.67
N LEU A 159 21.81 -21.43 -45.07
CA LEU A 159 22.40 -22.76 -45.09
C LEU A 159 22.77 -23.21 -43.67
N GLU A 160 22.37 -24.43 -43.31
CA GLU A 160 22.78 -25.13 -42.09
C GLU A 160 23.61 -26.35 -42.44
N TYR A 161 24.51 -26.77 -41.55
CA TYR A 161 25.29 -28.00 -41.76
C TYR A 161 25.29 -28.88 -40.51
N SER A 162 24.85 -30.12 -40.68
CA SER A 162 24.93 -31.16 -39.66
C SER A 162 26.26 -31.89 -39.74
N GLN A 163 27.11 -31.73 -38.72
CA GLN A 163 28.34 -32.52 -38.62
C GLN A 163 28.06 -34.02 -38.47
N ALA A 164 27.05 -34.36 -37.67
CA ALA A 164 26.66 -35.74 -37.41
C ALA A 164 26.17 -36.47 -38.68
N GLN A 165 25.43 -35.78 -39.55
CA GLN A 165 24.92 -36.38 -40.79
C GLN A 165 25.80 -36.09 -42.02
N ASN A 166 26.83 -35.26 -41.87
CA ASN A 166 27.63 -34.72 -42.97
C ASN A 166 26.74 -34.25 -44.14
N ALA A 167 25.75 -33.41 -43.83
CA ALA A 167 24.73 -32.97 -44.77
C ALA A 167 24.31 -31.52 -44.50
N ALA A 168 23.91 -30.82 -45.56
CA ALA A 168 23.46 -29.43 -45.53
C ALA A 168 21.92 -29.32 -45.61
N TYR A 169 21.37 -28.35 -44.91
CA TYR A 169 19.93 -28.10 -44.82
C TYR A 169 19.63 -26.62 -45.05
N CYS A 170 18.35 -26.31 -45.27
CA CYS A 170 17.88 -24.94 -45.33
C CYS A 170 17.05 -24.59 -44.10
N PHE A 171 17.56 -23.67 -43.27
CA PHE A 171 16.90 -23.19 -42.07
C PHE A 171 15.50 -22.65 -42.37
N ALA A 172 15.41 -21.76 -43.36
CA ALA A 172 14.17 -21.11 -43.74
C ALA A 172 13.13 -22.14 -44.19
N CYS A 173 13.48 -23.05 -45.09
CA CYS A 173 12.54 -24.07 -45.58
C CYS A 173 12.13 -25.07 -44.50
N ARG A 174 13.02 -25.43 -43.57
CA ARG A 174 12.68 -26.37 -42.47
C ARG A 174 11.69 -25.76 -41.47
N HIS A 175 11.84 -24.48 -41.15
CA HIS A 175 11.06 -23.84 -40.07
C HIS A 175 9.90 -22.98 -40.55
N PHE A 176 9.95 -22.51 -41.79
CA PHE A 176 8.99 -21.56 -42.38
C PHE A 176 8.42 -22.05 -43.72
N GLY A 177 8.75 -23.28 -44.15
CA GLY A 177 8.17 -23.90 -45.34
C GLY A 177 6.70 -24.30 -45.16
N CYS A 178 5.95 -24.32 -46.27
CA CYS A 178 4.53 -24.64 -46.31
C CYS A 178 4.31 -26.16 -46.45
N SER A 179 3.48 -26.77 -45.60
CA SER A 179 3.33 -28.22 -45.44
C SER A 179 2.68 -28.98 -46.63
N LYS A 180 2.32 -28.29 -47.72
CA LYS A 180 1.53 -28.84 -48.84
C LYS A 180 2.34 -29.24 -50.08
N GLY A 181 3.67 -29.11 -50.06
CA GLY A 181 4.56 -29.56 -51.14
C GLY A 181 5.45 -30.74 -50.74
N GLN A 182 5.83 -31.59 -51.70
CA GLN A 182 6.87 -32.61 -51.50
C GLN A 182 8.14 -31.94 -50.93
N GLY A 183 8.58 -32.36 -49.74
CA GLY A 183 9.74 -31.78 -49.07
C GLY A 183 10.99 -31.84 -49.96
N THR A 184 11.72 -30.74 -50.06
CA THR A 184 12.99 -30.71 -50.79
C THR A 184 14.06 -31.50 -50.03
N VAL A 185 15.13 -31.94 -50.71
CA VAL A 185 16.30 -32.58 -50.07
C VAL A 185 16.90 -31.73 -48.93
N PHE A 186 16.72 -30.40 -48.98
CA PHE A 186 17.19 -29.46 -47.96
C PHE A 186 16.26 -29.32 -46.74
N SER A 187 15.05 -29.89 -46.80
CA SER A 187 14.08 -29.90 -45.70
C SER A 187 13.71 -31.32 -45.24
N SER A 188 14.14 -32.36 -45.94
CA SER A 188 13.96 -33.76 -45.56
C SER A 188 14.97 -34.21 -44.50
N LYS A 189 14.71 -35.35 -43.83
CA LYS A 189 15.58 -35.86 -42.75
C LYS A 189 17.03 -36.12 -43.20
N GLY A 190 17.25 -36.48 -44.47
CA GLY A 190 18.57 -36.90 -44.98
C GLY A 190 19.51 -35.76 -45.38
N GLY A 191 19.00 -34.55 -45.61
CA GLY A 191 19.81 -33.40 -46.01
C GLY A 191 20.50 -33.54 -47.37
N TYR A 192 21.19 -32.48 -47.80
CA TYR A 192 21.95 -32.44 -49.05
C TYR A 192 23.44 -32.72 -48.80
N SER A 193 24.01 -33.72 -49.48
CA SER A 193 25.42 -34.10 -49.28
C SER A 193 26.23 -34.21 -50.57
N ASN A 194 25.69 -33.84 -51.74
CA ASN A 194 26.40 -33.95 -53.02
C ASN A 194 27.29 -32.72 -53.31
N TRP A 195 28.47 -32.68 -52.69
CA TRP A 195 29.44 -31.58 -52.79
C TRP A 195 29.96 -31.34 -54.22
N LYS A 196 30.00 -32.36 -55.10
CA LYS A 196 30.39 -32.19 -56.50
C LYS A 196 29.46 -31.25 -57.27
N LYS A 197 28.16 -31.24 -56.94
CA LYS A 197 27.13 -30.45 -57.64
C LYS A 197 26.58 -29.30 -56.80
N ALA A 198 27.18 -29.02 -55.65
CA ALA A 198 26.67 -28.05 -54.67
C ALA A 198 26.44 -26.66 -55.27
N THR A 199 27.37 -26.17 -56.11
CA THR A 199 27.34 -24.83 -56.73
C THR A 199 27.07 -24.86 -58.23
N ASN A 200 26.58 -25.98 -58.78
CA ASN A 200 26.25 -26.04 -60.21
C ASN A 200 25.13 -25.04 -60.55
N LYS A 201 25.20 -24.38 -61.71
CA LYS A 201 24.17 -23.40 -62.13
C LYS A 201 22.75 -24.00 -62.17
N ASP A 202 22.66 -25.27 -62.56
CA ASP A 202 21.41 -26.03 -62.73
C ASP A 202 21.22 -27.12 -61.67
N GLY A 203 21.85 -27.00 -60.49
CA GLY A 203 21.74 -27.99 -59.43
C GLY A 203 22.12 -27.47 -58.04
N GLY A 204 22.00 -28.33 -57.02
CA GLY A 204 22.46 -28.05 -55.66
C GLY A 204 21.80 -26.82 -55.03
N PHE A 205 22.62 -25.96 -54.42
CA PHE A 205 22.17 -24.76 -53.71
C PHE A 205 21.54 -23.74 -54.66
N SER A 206 22.14 -23.53 -55.83
CA SER A 206 21.67 -22.55 -56.84
C SER A 206 20.28 -22.86 -57.37
N LEU A 207 19.96 -24.15 -57.56
CA LEU A 207 18.62 -24.57 -57.96
C LEU A 207 17.63 -24.43 -56.80
N HIS A 208 18.03 -24.79 -55.58
CA HIS A 208 17.18 -24.65 -54.39
C HIS A 208 16.80 -23.19 -54.12
N SER A 209 17.76 -22.28 -54.17
CA SER A 209 17.53 -20.85 -53.91
C SER A 209 16.58 -20.19 -54.90
N LYS A 210 16.46 -20.74 -56.12
CA LYS A 210 15.54 -20.26 -57.16
C LYS A 210 14.12 -20.84 -57.03
N SER A 211 13.91 -21.82 -56.14
CA SER A 211 12.59 -22.45 -56.00
C SER A 211 11.60 -21.53 -55.28
N GLU A 212 10.34 -21.55 -55.74
CA GLU A 212 9.26 -20.75 -55.15
C GLU A 212 9.04 -21.08 -53.66
N ALA A 213 9.14 -22.36 -53.30
CA ALA A 213 9.05 -22.82 -51.92
C ALA A 213 10.13 -22.20 -51.02
N HIS A 214 11.36 -22.04 -51.55
CA HIS A 214 12.44 -21.35 -50.83
C HIS A 214 12.16 -19.86 -50.69
N ALA A 215 11.76 -19.18 -51.77
CA ALA A 215 11.43 -17.76 -51.75
C ALA A 215 10.34 -17.43 -50.70
N ASN A 216 9.28 -18.23 -50.65
CA ASN A 216 8.19 -18.08 -49.67
C ASN A 216 8.68 -18.29 -48.24
N ALA A 217 9.50 -19.31 -47.99
CA ALA A 217 10.07 -19.58 -46.69
C ALA A 217 11.03 -18.47 -46.23
N MET A 218 11.82 -17.90 -47.15
CA MET A 218 12.72 -16.77 -46.87
C MET A 218 11.95 -15.49 -46.54
N MET A 219 10.85 -15.20 -47.24
CA MET A 219 9.97 -14.07 -46.91
C MET A 219 9.38 -14.20 -45.51
N ALA A 220 8.80 -15.37 -45.19
CA ALA A 220 8.25 -15.66 -43.87
C ALA A 220 9.31 -15.58 -42.76
N TRP A 221 10.53 -16.06 -43.01
CA TRP A 221 11.64 -15.92 -42.07
C TRP A 221 12.07 -14.46 -41.88
N GLY A 222 12.14 -13.68 -42.95
CA GLY A 222 12.47 -12.25 -42.90
C GLY A 222 11.45 -11.42 -42.11
N GLU A 223 10.15 -11.70 -42.27
CA GLU A 223 9.09 -11.09 -41.45
C GLU A 223 9.21 -11.48 -39.98
N TYR A 224 9.46 -12.77 -39.70
CA TYR A 224 9.67 -13.26 -38.34
C TYR A 224 10.87 -12.57 -37.66
N GLN A 225 11.97 -12.37 -38.38
CA GLN A 225 13.13 -11.63 -37.88
C GLN A 225 12.81 -10.16 -37.56
N LYS A 226 11.98 -9.51 -38.39
CA LYS A 226 11.51 -8.13 -38.13
C LYS A 226 10.61 -8.09 -36.90
N MET A 227 9.69 -9.04 -36.72
CA MET A 227 8.82 -9.14 -35.55
C MET A 227 9.61 -9.42 -34.26
N ALA A 228 10.62 -10.29 -34.33
CA ALA A 228 11.50 -10.60 -33.20
C ALA A 228 12.35 -9.39 -32.77
N LYS A 229 12.86 -8.61 -33.73
CA LYS A 229 13.61 -7.36 -33.45
C LYS A 229 12.73 -6.26 -32.85
N ASN A 230 11.47 -6.15 -33.27
CA ASN A 230 10.55 -5.10 -32.82
C ASN A 230 9.78 -5.41 -31.52
N LYS A 231 9.96 -6.61 -30.91
CA LYS A 231 9.22 -7.06 -29.69
C LYS A 231 7.68 -6.95 -29.80
N THR A 232 7.13 -6.90 -31.00
CA THR A 232 5.68 -6.76 -31.27
C THR A 232 5.02 -8.12 -31.48
N SER A 233 5.04 -8.97 -30.46
CA SER A 233 4.07 -10.07 -30.39
C SER A 233 2.72 -9.51 -29.89
N VAL A 234 1.60 -10.13 -30.26
CA VAL A 234 0.26 -9.77 -29.74
C VAL A 234 0.25 -9.77 -28.21
N LEU A 235 0.97 -10.71 -27.59
CA LEU A 235 1.17 -10.78 -26.15
C LEU A 235 1.98 -9.58 -25.59
N GLY A 236 2.97 -9.10 -26.34
CA GLY A 236 3.74 -7.90 -26.01
C GLY A 236 2.91 -6.62 -26.10
N MET A 237 2.01 -6.52 -27.08
CA MET A 237 1.06 -5.41 -27.18
C MET A 237 0.05 -5.44 -26.03
N ILE A 238 -0.54 -6.59 -25.71
CA ILE A 238 -1.44 -6.73 -24.54
C ILE A 238 -0.69 -6.39 -23.24
N SER A 239 0.54 -6.87 -23.08
CA SER A 239 1.35 -6.54 -21.91
C SER A 239 1.69 -5.05 -21.83
N LYS A 240 1.94 -4.39 -22.96
CA LYS A 240 2.21 -2.95 -23.01
C LYS A 240 0.94 -2.16 -22.69
N THR A 241 -0.18 -2.45 -23.36
CA THR A 241 -1.47 -1.80 -23.08
C THR A 241 -1.89 -1.99 -21.62
N ASN A 242 -1.66 -3.18 -21.03
CA ASN A 242 -1.93 -3.41 -19.61
C ASN A 242 -1.01 -2.56 -18.73
N LYS A 243 0.28 -2.43 -19.06
CA LYS A 243 1.21 -1.56 -18.33
C LYS A 243 0.79 -0.09 -18.41
N ASP A 244 0.48 0.39 -19.61
CA ASP A 244 0.04 1.76 -19.83
C ASP A 244 -1.26 2.04 -19.05
N GLN A 245 -2.21 1.10 -19.04
CA GLN A 245 -3.45 1.21 -18.26
C GLN A 245 -3.19 1.21 -16.75
N ILE A 246 -2.23 0.43 -16.26
CA ILE A 246 -1.83 0.42 -14.85
C ILE A 246 -1.25 1.77 -14.45
N GLU A 247 -0.36 2.34 -15.26
CA GLU A 247 0.24 3.65 -14.98
C GLU A 247 -0.80 4.77 -15.02
N GLU A 248 -1.72 4.74 -15.99
CA GLU A 248 -2.87 5.64 -16.03
C GLU A 248 -3.76 5.55 -14.78
N ASN A 249 -4.06 4.33 -14.32
CA ASN A 249 -4.86 4.13 -13.10
C ASN A 249 -4.13 4.62 -11.85
N LYS A 250 -2.82 4.38 -11.74
CA LYS A 250 -1.98 4.90 -10.66
C LYS A 250 -1.97 6.42 -10.64
N HIS A 251 -1.80 7.05 -11.81
CA HIS A 251 -1.81 8.51 -11.94
C HIS A 251 -3.14 9.11 -11.48
N TYR A 252 -4.27 8.49 -11.87
CA TYR A 252 -5.59 8.91 -11.42
C TYR A 252 -5.78 8.77 -9.90
N LEU A 253 -5.45 7.60 -9.34
CA LEU A 253 -5.57 7.36 -7.89
C LEU A 253 -4.65 8.26 -7.07
N LYS A 254 -3.43 8.48 -7.54
CA LYS A 254 -2.49 9.42 -6.93
C LYS A 254 -3.07 10.83 -6.89
N THR A 255 -3.62 11.30 -8.00
CA THR A 255 -4.26 12.62 -8.08
C THR A 255 -5.41 12.76 -7.07
N ILE A 256 -6.27 11.74 -6.97
CA ILE A 256 -7.36 11.73 -5.99
C ILE A 256 -6.83 11.75 -4.56
N GLY A 257 -5.84 10.91 -4.26
CA GLY A 257 -5.19 10.84 -2.97
C GLY A 257 -4.56 12.17 -2.57
N GLU A 258 -3.88 12.85 -3.49
CA GLU A 258 -3.26 14.16 -3.25
C GLU A 258 -4.30 15.25 -2.95
N VAL A 259 -5.43 15.27 -3.65
CA VAL A 259 -6.51 16.23 -3.36
C VAL A 259 -7.15 15.94 -1.98
N LEU A 260 -7.37 14.67 -1.64
CA LEU A 260 -7.88 14.29 -0.32
C LEU A 260 -6.89 14.64 0.80
N LEU A 261 -5.61 14.35 0.59
CA LEU A 261 -4.54 14.71 1.51
C LEU A 261 -4.45 16.24 1.71
N LEU A 262 -4.55 17.02 0.64
CA LEU A 262 -4.56 18.48 0.72
C LEU A 262 -5.74 18.97 1.56
N THR A 263 -6.95 18.52 1.26
CA THR A 263 -8.15 18.95 2.00
C THR A 263 -8.10 18.53 3.47
N ALA A 264 -7.59 17.33 3.76
CA ALA A 264 -7.39 16.85 5.13
C ALA A 264 -6.35 17.67 5.91
N THR A 265 -5.17 17.91 5.32
CA THR A 265 -4.07 18.64 5.97
C THR A 265 -4.36 20.13 6.17
N GLN A 266 -5.18 20.74 5.31
CA GLN A 266 -5.64 22.11 5.47
C GLN A 266 -6.88 22.24 6.38
N ASN A 267 -7.40 21.13 6.90
CA ASN A 267 -8.65 21.10 7.68
C ASN A 267 -9.84 21.74 6.94
N ILE A 268 -9.93 21.51 5.63
CA ILE A 268 -10.99 22.03 4.78
C ILE A 268 -12.03 20.94 4.55
N ALA A 269 -13.31 21.28 4.73
CA ALA A 269 -14.41 20.35 4.47
C ALA A 269 -14.36 19.83 3.02
N GLN A 270 -14.31 18.52 2.84
CA GLN A 270 -14.19 17.90 1.51
C GLN A 270 -15.48 18.06 0.69
N ARG A 271 -16.63 18.05 1.36
CA ARG A 271 -17.97 17.90 0.76
C ARG A 271 -18.77 19.20 0.83
N GLY A 272 -19.57 19.43 -0.20
CA GLY A 272 -20.56 20.50 -0.23
C GLY A 272 -21.92 20.05 0.30
N HIS A 273 -22.79 20.99 0.65
CA HIS A 273 -24.19 20.69 1.01
C HIS A 273 -24.94 19.99 -0.12
N ARG A 274 -24.61 20.28 -1.39
CA ARG A 274 -25.17 19.66 -2.59
C ARG A 274 -24.07 19.36 -3.60
N GLU A 275 -23.93 18.10 -3.98
CA GLU A 275 -22.87 17.63 -4.91
C GLU A 275 -23.44 17.25 -6.30
N SER A 276 -24.66 17.69 -6.63
CA SER A 276 -25.25 17.43 -7.94
C SER A 276 -24.52 18.19 -9.06
N GLU A 277 -24.57 17.68 -10.28
CA GLU A 277 -23.96 18.33 -11.46
C GLU A 277 -24.46 19.77 -11.67
N THR A 278 -25.70 20.04 -11.28
CA THR A 278 -26.37 21.35 -11.34
C THR A 278 -26.01 22.29 -10.19
N SER A 279 -25.25 21.82 -9.19
CA SER A 279 -24.86 22.65 -8.05
C SER A 279 -23.81 23.67 -8.47
N LYS A 280 -23.96 24.92 -8.01
CA LYS A 280 -22.95 25.97 -8.21
C LYS A 280 -21.63 25.71 -7.47
N ASN A 281 -21.67 24.84 -6.46
CA ASN A 281 -20.51 24.42 -5.69
C ASN A 281 -20.74 22.97 -5.24
N GLN A 282 -19.92 22.05 -5.75
CA GLN A 282 -20.04 20.62 -5.47
C GLN A 282 -19.21 20.14 -4.28
N GLY A 283 -18.61 21.06 -3.52
CA GLY A 283 -17.68 20.76 -2.43
C GLY A 283 -16.22 20.85 -2.85
N ASN A 284 -15.35 21.15 -1.89
CA ASN A 284 -13.95 21.48 -2.15
C ASN A 284 -13.19 20.36 -2.87
N PHE A 285 -13.42 19.09 -2.51
CA PHE A 285 -12.76 17.96 -3.18
C PHE A 285 -13.09 17.91 -4.69
N ARG A 286 -14.36 18.09 -5.06
CA ARG A 286 -14.79 18.06 -6.46
C ARG A 286 -14.35 19.30 -7.22
N GLU A 287 -14.41 20.48 -6.60
CA GLU A 287 -13.96 21.72 -7.24
C GLU A 287 -12.45 21.71 -7.49
N ILE A 288 -11.65 21.17 -6.57
CA ILE A 288 -10.20 21.01 -6.76
C ILE A 288 -9.92 19.99 -7.87
N LEU A 289 -10.62 18.85 -7.92
CA LEU A 289 -10.50 17.91 -9.03
C LEU A 289 -10.88 18.53 -10.38
N ASN A 290 -11.94 19.35 -10.42
CA ASN A 290 -12.33 20.10 -11.60
C ASN A 290 -11.24 21.08 -12.02
N LEU A 291 -10.58 21.75 -11.07
CA LEU A 291 -9.42 22.60 -11.34
C LEU A 291 -8.25 21.80 -11.93
N VAL A 292 -7.87 20.68 -11.31
CA VAL A 292 -6.78 19.80 -11.80
C VAL A 292 -7.08 19.32 -13.22
N SER A 293 -8.33 18.96 -13.52
CA SER A 293 -8.75 18.55 -14.87
C SER A 293 -8.56 19.63 -15.95
N LYS A 294 -8.45 20.91 -15.58
CA LYS A 294 -8.13 21.98 -16.56
C LYS A 294 -6.68 21.93 -17.00
N HIS A 295 -5.80 21.37 -16.18
CA HIS A 295 -4.35 21.31 -16.41
C HIS A 295 -3.87 19.89 -16.77
N ASP A 296 -4.65 18.86 -16.46
CA ASP A 296 -4.37 17.47 -16.83
C ASP A 296 -5.45 16.90 -17.78
N PRO A 297 -5.13 16.75 -19.08
CA PRO A 297 -6.05 16.21 -20.07
C PRO A 297 -6.51 14.78 -19.78
N PHE A 298 -5.66 13.96 -19.16
CA PHE A 298 -6.00 12.58 -18.84
C PHE A 298 -7.02 12.53 -17.70
N ILE A 299 -6.82 13.31 -16.62
CA ILE A 299 -7.79 13.41 -15.52
C ILE A 299 -9.13 13.93 -16.04
N LYS A 300 -9.13 14.93 -16.91
CA LYS A 300 -10.34 15.45 -17.58
C LYS A 300 -11.09 14.36 -18.34
N LYS A 301 -10.36 13.59 -19.16
CA LYS A 301 -10.93 12.48 -19.91
C LYS A 301 -11.52 11.44 -18.96
N ARG A 302 -10.79 11.07 -17.90
CA ARG A 302 -11.22 10.05 -16.94
C ARG A 302 -12.48 10.47 -16.15
N LEU A 303 -12.59 11.74 -15.77
CA LEU A 303 -13.78 12.26 -15.09
C LEU A 303 -15.02 12.29 -15.98
N LYS A 304 -14.86 12.60 -17.28
CA LYS A 304 -15.98 12.76 -18.21
C LYS A 304 -16.41 11.46 -18.90
N GLU A 305 -15.44 10.65 -19.32
CA GLU A 305 -15.63 9.48 -20.18
C GLU A 305 -15.31 8.16 -19.46
N GLY A 306 -14.83 8.22 -18.22
CA GLY A 306 -14.45 7.04 -17.45
C GLY A 306 -15.64 6.16 -17.04
N PRO A 307 -15.36 4.90 -16.67
CA PRO A 307 -16.38 4.00 -16.14
C PRO A 307 -17.01 4.61 -14.89
N ARG A 308 -18.36 4.63 -14.79
CA ARG A 308 -19.06 5.23 -13.65
C ARG A 308 -18.64 4.63 -12.30
N ASN A 309 -18.34 3.32 -12.28
CA ASN A 309 -17.84 2.58 -11.13
C ASN A 309 -16.36 2.84 -10.77
N ALA A 310 -15.63 3.57 -11.61
CA ALA A 310 -14.20 3.87 -11.44
C ALA A 310 -13.94 5.38 -11.46
N THR A 311 -14.92 6.16 -11.03
CA THR A 311 -14.78 7.62 -10.86
C THR A 311 -14.07 7.96 -9.55
N TYR A 312 -14.20 7.11 -8.52
CA TYR A 312 -13.59 7.28 -7.20
C TYR A 312 -13.93 8.61 -6.49
N THR A 313 -15.00 9.27 -6.91
CA THR A 313 -15.45 10.55 -6.33
C THR A 313 -16.57 10.39 -5.31
N SER A 314 -16.98 9.17 -5.00
CA SER A 314 -18.06 8.89 -4.06
C SER A 314 -17.62 9.07 -2.61
N LYS A 315 -18.57 9.40 -1.73
CA LYS A 315 -18.29 9.62 -0.30
C LYS A 315 -17.65 8.41 0.38
N ALA A 316 -18.10 7.21 0.03
CA ALA A 316 -17.58 5.97 0.58
C ALA A 316 -16.09 5.78 0.21
N ILE A 317 -15.75 5.98 -1.06
CA ILE A 317 -14.37 5.84 -1.55
C ILE A 317 -13.46 6.92 -0.97
N GLN A 318 -13.95 8.17 -0.87
CA GLN A 318 -13.19 9.25 -0.22
C GLN A 318 -12.80 8.87 1.21
N ASN A 319 -13.76 8.34 1.99
CA ASN A 319 -13.49 7.89 3.37
C ASN A 319 -12.49 6.73 3.37
N GLU A 320 -12.67 5.74 2.51
CA GLU A 320 -11.75 4.59 2.42
C GLU A 320 -10.31 5.02 2.11
N ILE A 321 -10.12 5.96 1.18
CA ILE A 321 -8.78 6.51 0.88
C ILE A 321 -8.23 7.28 2.07
N LEU A 322 -9.06 8.09 2.75
CA LEU A 322 -8.64 8.83 3.94
C LEU A 322 -8.27 7.90 5.10
N ASP A 323 -9.01 6.81 5.30
CA ASP A 323 -8.73 5.80 6.32
C ASP A 323 -7.38 5.12 6.04
N ASN A 324 -7.10 4.75 4.78
CA ASN A 324 -5.79 4.22 4.38
C ASN A 324 -4.68 5.25 4.62
N LEU A 325 -4.88 6.53 4.27
CA LEU A 325 -3.88 7.58 4.52
C LEU A 325 -3.64 7.76 6.02
N ALA A 326 -4.69 7.71 6.84
CA ALA A 326 -4.57 7.78 8.30
C ALA A 326 -3.81 6.57 8.86
N GLU A 327 -4.07 5.36 8.36
CA GLU A 327 -3.35 4.14 8.74
C GLU A 327 -1.85 4.25 8.40
N MET A 328 -1.50 4.77 7.22
CA MET A 328 -0.10 5.01 6.84
C MET A 328 0.62 5.98 7.80
N VAL A 329 -0.06 7.05 8.21
CA VAL A 329 0.48 8.01 9.19
C VAL A 329 0.65 7.36 10.56
N LEU A 330 -0.32 6.55 11.00
CA LEU A 330 -0.24 5.82 12.26
C LEU A 330 0.90 4.80 12.24
N ASP A 331 1.11 4.08 11.15
CA ASP A 331 2.22 3.13 11.00
C ASP A 331 3.58 3.82 11.13
N GLU A 332 3.73 5.01 10.53
CA GLU A 332 4.95 5.82 10.67
C GLU A 332 5.18 6.24 12.12
N ILE A 333 4.15 6.82 12.78
CA ILE A 333 4.21 7.17 14.21
C ILE A 333 4.56 5.94 15.05
N MET A 334 3.97 4.77 14.76
CA MET A 334 4.27 3.54 15.50
C MET A 334 5.70 3.07 15.29
N GLY A 335 6.25 3.25 14.09
CA GLY A 335 7.66 3.02 13.82
C GLY A 335 8.56 3.89 14.70
N GLU A 336 8.26 5.19 14.79
CA GLU A 336 9.01 6.12 15.63
C GLU A 336 8.91 5.80 17.12
N VAL A 337 7.71 5.52 17.63
CA VAL A 337 7.47 5.16 19.04
C VAL A 337 8.21 3.88 19.41
N LYS A 338 8.15 2.85 18.53
CA LYS A 338 8.87 1.58 18.75
C LYS A 338 10.38 1.78 18.73
N ALA A 339 10.90 2.68 17.89
CA ALA A 339 12.32 3.05 17.86
C ALA A 339 12.75 3.85 19.11
N SER A 340 11.90 4.73 19.64
CA SER A 340 12.11 5.44 20.92
C SER A 340 12.20 4.45 22.10
N LYS A 341 11.59 3.26 21.95
CA LYS A 341 11.36 2.24 22.98
C LYS A 341 10.43 2.73 24.08
N TYR A 342 10.78 3.81 24.78
CA TYR A 342 10.01 4.39 25.88
C TYR A 342 9.06 5.49 25.40
N PHE A 343 7.88 5.56 26.00
CA PHE A 343 6.86 6.55 25.69
C PHE A 343 5.96 6.85 26.89
N SER A 344 5.22 7.95 26.81
CA SER A 344 4.17 8.32 27.75
C SER A 344 2.84 8.43 27.02
N VAL A 345 1.74 8.21 27.73
CA VAL A 345 0.38 8.38 27.20
C VAL A 345 -0.27 9.61 27.82
N MET A 346 -0.96 10.40 27.01
CA MET A 346 -1.84 11.46 27.47
C MET A 346 -3.24 11.15 26.96
N ALA A 347 -4.24 11.32 27.81
CA ALA A 347 -5.63 11.16 27.39
C ALA A 347 -6.53 12.23 27.99
N ASP A 348 -7.50 12.66 27.20
CA ASP A 348 -8.48 13.67 27.59
C ASP A 348 -9.88 13.28 27.12
N GLU A 349 -10.88 13.49 27.97
CA GLU A 349 -12.29 13.21 27.70
C GLU A 349 -12.91 14.39 26.95
N THR A 350 -13.61 14.10 25.84
CA THR A 350 -14.24 15.11 25.00
C THR A 350 -15.60 14.62 24.48
N LYS A 351 -16.44 15.55 24.04
CA LYS A 351 -17.76 15.28 23.45
C LYS A 351 -17.72 15.52 21.95
N ASP A 352 -18.24 14.58 21.18
CA ASP A 352 -18.43 14.78 19.74
C ASP A 352 -19.66 15.65 19.43
N ILE A 353 -19.84 15.99 18.14
CA ILE A 353 -20.98 16.77 17.64
C ILE A 353 -22.34 16.11 17.89
N SER A 354 -22.36 14.79 18.12
CA SER A 354 -23.55 14.01 18.44
C SER A 354 -23.74 13.84 19.96
N LYS A 355 -22.95 14.56 20.77
CA LYS A 355 -22.91 14.51 22.24
C LYS A 355 -22.50 13.15 22.82
N LYS A 356 -21.80 12.32 22.04
CA LYS A 356 -21.20 11.09 22.55
C LYS A 356 -19.86 11.39 23.19
N GLU A 357 -19.60 10.73 24.31
CA GLU A 357 -18.34 10.84 25.03
C GLU A 357 -17.26 10.05 24.27
N GLN A 358 -16.11 10.68 24.07
CA GLN A 358 -14.94 10.10 23.40
C GLN A 358 -13.69 10.44 24.20
N MET A 359 -12.70 9.57 24.14
CA MET A 359 -11.39 9.82 24.72
C MET A 359 -10.38 10.05 23.59
N SER A 360 -9.73 11.20 23.64
CA SER A 360 -8.56 11.49 22.80
C SER A 360 -7.33 10.82 23.40
N ILE A 361 -6.48 10.22 22.57
CA ILE A 361 -5.25 9.58 23.02
C ILE A 361 -4.06 10.14 22.23
N VAL A 362 -3.05 10.59 22.96
CA VAL A 362 -1.80 11.15 22.42
C VAL A 362 -0.63 10.41 23.04
N LEU A 363 0.39 10.09 22.26
CA LEU A 363 1.65 9.57 22.76
C LEU A 363 2.71 10.66 22.78
N ARG A 364 3.54 10.66 23.81
CA ARG A 364 4.72 11.50 23.92
C ARG A 364 5.97 10.65 24.03
N TYR A 365 6.94 10.87 23.15
CA TYR A 365 8.15 10.03 23.04
C TYR A 365 9.33 10.84 22.51
N TYR A 366 10.54 10.28 22.58
CA TYR A 366 11.75 10.94 22.11
C TYR A 366 12.23 10.26 20.83
N TYR A 367 12.27 11.01 19.73
CA TYR A 367 12.71 10.49 18.45
C TYR A 367 13.50 11.55 17.70
N ASP A 368 14.65 11.15 17.17
CA ASP A 368 15.51 11.98 16.32
C ASP A 368 15.85 13.35 16.94
N GLY A 369 16.39 13.35 18.15
CA GLY A 369 16.86 14.59 18.79
C GLY A 369 15.76 15.40 19.50
N ALA A 370 14.48 15.09 19.28
CA ALA A 370 13.37 15.89 19.79
C ALA A 370 12.31 15.07 20.51
N VAL A 371 11.61 15.72 21.45
CA VAL A 371 10.38 15.18 22.04
C VAL A 371 9.24 15.41 21.05
N ARG A 372 8.55 14.34 20.69
CA ARG A 372 7.38 14.36 19.79
C ARG A 372 6.12 14.04 20.56
N GLU A 373 5.03 14.68 20.16
CA GLU A 373 3.68 14.39 20.63
C GLU A 373 2.82 14.04 19.41
N SER A 374 2.30 12.80 19.39
CA SER A 374 1.57 12.27 18.23
C SER A 374 0.20 11.77 18.65
N PHE A 375 -0.83 12.29 17.99
CA PHE A 375 -2.20 11.91 18.19
C PHE A 375 -2.48 10.54 17.57
N LEU A 376 -3.12 9.64 18.32
CA LEU A 376 -3.48 8.30 17.84
C LEU A 376 -4.91 8.21 17.31
N GLY A 377 -5.81 9.04 17.84
CA GLY A 377 -7.22 8.96 17.50
C GLY A 377 -8.15 9.19 18.68
N PHE A 378 -9.43 9.14 18.38
CA PHE A 378 -10.51 9.13 19.35
C PHE A 378 -11.01 7.71 19.56
N SER A 379 -11.33 7.37 20.80
CA SER A 379 -11.98 6.11 21.17
C SER A 379 -13.33 6.40 21.82
N GLU A 380 -14.41 5.81 21.32
CA GLU A 380 -15.76 6.01 21.87
C GLU A 380 -15.86 5.42 23.29
N ALA A 381 -16.25 6.24 24.25
CA ALA A 381 -16.38 5.85 25.63
C ALA A 381 -17.83 5.51 25.96
N LYS A 382 -18.15 4.20 25.96
CA LYS A 382 -19.49 3.71 26.34
C LYS A 382 -19.78 3.91 27.83
N HIS A 383 -18.74 3.83 28.66
CA HIS A 383 -18.81 3.98 30.11
C HIS A 383 -17.63 4.85 30.57
N LEU A 384 -17.90 5.78 31.48
CA LEU A 384 -16.94 6.74 32.02
C LEU A 384 -16.41 6.33 33.41
N ASP A 385 -16.45 5.05 33.74
CA ASP A 385 -15.84 4.56 34.97
C ASP A 385 -14.33 4.28 34.75
N ALA A 386 -13.57 4.35 35.84
CA ALA A 386 -12.11 4.20 35.80
C ALA A 386 -11.64 2.85 35.21
N GLY A 387 -12.43 1.78 35.35
CA GLY A 387 -12.12 0.47 34.79
C GLY A 387 -12.24 0.45 33.28
N SER A 388 -13.35 0.96 32.76
CA SER A 388 -13.62 1.07 31.32
C SER A 388 -12.61 1.97 30.61
N LEU A 389 -12.30 3.14 31.18
CA LEU A 389 -11.35 4.09 30.60
C LEU A 389 -9.91 3.52 30.57
N ALA A 390 -9.46 2.91 31.67
CA ALA A 390 -8.13 2.28 31.70
C ALA A 390 -8.03 1.14 30.68
N SER A 391 -9.07 0.30 30.58
CA SER A 391 -9.12 -0.81 29.63
C SER A 391 -9.09 -0.32 28.19
N MET A 392 -9.73 0.82 27.90
CA MET A 392 -9.72 1.45 26.58
C MET A 392 -8.34 1.98 26.20
N ILE A 393 -7.64 2.64 27.12
CA ILE A 393 -6.25 3.08 26.89
C ILE A 393 -5.37 1.87 26.60
N ILE A 394 -5.44 0.82 27.44
CA ILE A 394 -4.68 -0.41 27.26
C ILE A 394 -5.03 -1.10 25.93
N ALA A 395 -6.31 -1.18 25.58
CA ALA A 395 -6.75 -1.77 24.31
C ALA A 395 -6.20 -0.98 23.11
N CYS A 396 -6.15 0.35 23.19
CA CYS A 396 -5.56 1.20 22.16
C CYS A 396 -4.06 0.92 22.02
N LEU A 397 -3.30 0.92 23.12
CA LEU A 397 -1.86 0.62 23.12
C LEU A 397 -1.57 -0.80 22.58
N THR A 398 -2.41 -1.77 22.95
CA THR A 398 -2.31 -3.16 22.51
C THR A 398 -2.64 -3.31 21.03
N LYS A 399 -3.65 -2.60 20.53
CA LYS A 399 -4.04 -2.60 19.10
C LYS A 399 -2.87 -2.23 18.20
N PHE A 400 -2.05 -1.28 18.62
CA PHE A 400 -0.87 -0.84 17.86
C PHE A 400 0.41 -1.64 18.15
N GLY A 401 0.31 -2.69 18.99
CA GLY A 401 1.42 -3.55 19.35
C GLY A 401 2.51 -2.84 20.15
N LEU A 402 2.13 -1.90 21.03
CA LEU A 402 3.05 -1.21 21.92
C LEU A 402 3.20 -1.99 23.23
N GLU A 403 4.45 -2.28 23.60
CA GLU A 403 4.79 -2.98 24.85
C GLU A 403 4.68 -2.03 26.05
N TYR A 404 3.46 -1.74 26.49
CA TYR A 404 3.22 -0.73 27.52
C TYR A 404 3.64 -1.18 28.93
N ARG A 405 3.73 -2.49 29.21
CA ARG A 405 4.02 -2.99 30.57
C ARG A 405 5.40 -2.55 31.06
N GLU A 406 6.39 -2.62 30.17
CA GLU A 406 7.78 -2.27 30.47
C GLU A 406 8.17 -0.88 29.94
N ASN A 407 7.57 -0.44 28.83
CA ASN A 407 8.04 0.77 28.15
C ASN A 407 7.19 2.02 28.37
N LEU A 408 6.00 1.91 28.98
CA LEU A 408 5.21 3.08 29.35
C LEU A 408 5.80 3.71 30.62
N VAL A 409 6.39 4.88 30.46
CA VAL A 409 7.11 5.60 31.53
C VAL A 409 6.32 6.76 32.11
N GLY A 410 5.23 7.18 31.47
CA GLY A 410 4.42 8.29 31.95
C GLY A 410 2.96 8.20 31.52
N GLN A 411 2.07 8.76 32.32
CA GLN A 411 0.65 8.87 32.05
C GLN A 411 0.12 10.24 32.49
N GLY A 412 -0.54 10.98 31.60
CA GLY A 412 -1.01 12.34 31.82
C GLY A 412 -2.51 12.49 31.61
N TYR A 413 -3.25 12.83 32.66
CA TYR A 413 -4.71 13.01 32.63
C TYR A 413 -5.15 14.23 33.48
N ASP A 414 -6.43 14.57 33.42
CA ASP A 414 -7.01 15.56 34.30
C ASP A 414 -7.07 15.10 35.78
N GLY A 415 -7.53 16.01 36.64
CA GLY A 415 -7.62 15.80 38.07
C GLY A 415 -8.88 15.08 38.53
N ALA A 416 -9.80 14.71 37.63
CA ALA A 416 -11.07 14.10 38.01
C ALA A 416 -10.82 12.81 38.80
N SER A 417 -11.61 12.55 39.84
CA SER A 417 -11.37 11.41 40.75
C SER A 417 -11.34 10.05 40.03
N VAL A 418 -12.08 9.94 38.93
CA VAL A 418 -12.07 8.79 38.02
C VAL A 418 -10.70 8.58 37.38
N MET A 419 -10.04 9.66 36.94
CA MET A 419 -8.73 9.62 36.28
C MET A 419 -7.59 9.57 37.30
N SER A 420 -7.61 10.50 38.26
CA SER A 420 -6.53 10.79 39.21
C SER A 420 -6.58 9.96 40.50
N GLY A 421 -7.64 9.18 40.74
CA GLY A 421 -7.85 8.47 42.01
C GLY A 421 -6.73 7.47 42.35
N THR A 422 -6.20 7.56 43.57
CA THR A 422 -5.06 6.77 44.08
C THR A 422 -5.40 5.33 44.49
N CYS A 423 -6.69 5.02 44.70
CA CYS A 423 -7.15 3.68 45.09
C CYS A 423 -7.69 2.88 43.88
N SER A 424 -8.50 3.52 43.06
CA SER A 424 -9.30 2.87 42.01
C SER A 424 -9.40 3.65 40.70
N GLY A 425 -8.74 4.81 40.59
CA GLY A 425 -8.74 5.64 39.38
C GLY A 425 -7.91 5.05 38.24
N VAL A 426 -8.05 5.62 37.05
CA VAL A 426 -7.34 5.20 35.84
C VAL A 426 -5.83 5.16 36.09
N GLN A 427 -5.28 6.20 36.73
CA GLN A 427 -3.84 6.26 36.98
C GLN A 427 -3.30 5.09 37.79
N THR A 428 -4.07 4.67 38.80
CA THR A 428 -3.73 3.55 39.67
C THR A 428 -3.84 2.23 38.92
N ARG A 429 -4.86 2.08 38.07
CA ARG A 429 -5.07 0.87 37.27
C ARG A 429 -3.96 0.67 36.24
N ILE A 430 -3.60 1.73 35.51
CA ILE A 430 -2.49 1.67 34.55
C ILE A 430 -1.17 1.43 35.27
N LYS A 431 -0.92 2.09 36.40
CA LYS A 431 0.32 1.88 37.18
C LYS A 431 0.48 0.47 37.74
N LYS A 432 -0.63 -0.25 37.99
CA LYS A 432 -0.59 -1.67 38.38
C LYS A 432 -0.07 -2.56 37.24
N GLU A 433 -0.37 -2.22 35.99
CA GLU A 433 0.04 -2.98 34.82
C GLU A 433 1.37 -2.53 34.20
N ALA A 434 1.64 -1.22 34.24
CA ALA A 434 2.85 -0.56 33.77
C ALA A 434 3.55 0.14 34.93
N LYS A 435 4.49 -0.57 35.57
CA LYS A 435 5.08 -0.16 36.86
C LYS A 435 5.83 1.18 36.79
N HIS A 436 6.36 1.51 35.61
CA HIS A 436 7.13 2.72 35.36
C HIS A 436 6.28 3.94 35.00
N ALA A 437 4.98 3.77 34.74
CA ALA A 437 4.09 4.85 34.31
C ALA A 437 3.73 5.78 35.48
N PHE A 438 4.53 6.82 35.73
CA PHE A 438 4.17 7.82 36.74
C PHE A 438 3.08 8.76 36.23
N TYR A 439 2.21 9.17 37.14
CA TYR A 439 1.10 10.07 36.84
C TYR A 439 1.55 11.53 36.85
N VAL A 440 1.14 12.26 35.82
CA VAL A 440 1.25 13.71 35.72
C VAL A 440 -0.16 14.28 35.68
N HIS A 441 -0.48 15.10 36.68
CA HIS A 441 -1.72 15.86 36.70
C HIS A 441 -1.63 16.98 35.66
N CYS A 442 -2.63 17.11 34.79
CA CYS A 442 -2.73 18.20 33.83
C CYS A 442 -2.52 19.57 34.50
N ASN A 443 -1.41 20.25 34.14
CA ASN A 443 -1.07 21.56 34.69
C ASN A 443 -2.13 22.61 34.36
N ALA A 444 -2.73 22.55 33.16
CA ALA A 444 -3.80 23.47 32.79
C ALA A 444 -5.04 23.30 33.68
N HIS A 445 -5.36 22.05 34.07
CA HIS A 445 -6.43 21.77 35.01
C HIS A 445 -6.05 22.22 36.43
N CYS A 446 -4.82 21.96 36.89
CA CYS A 446 -4.31 22.44 38.17
C CYS A 446 -4.44 23.96 38.30
N LEU A 447 -3.97 24.69 37.29
CA LEU A 447 -4.06 26.15 37.26
C LEU A 447 -5.51 26.61 37.28
N ASN A 448 -6.38 25.97 36.50
CA ASN A 448 -7.81 26.27 36.50
C ASN A 448 -8.43 26.10 37.90
N LEU A 449 -8.12 25.01 38.60
CA LEU A 449 -8.62 24.77 39.96
C LEU A 449 -8.17 25.86 40.94
N VAL A 450 -6.89 26.22 40.91
CA VAL A 450 -6.36 27.31 41.74
C VAL A 450 -7.08 28.62 41.45
N LEU A 451 -7.26 28.99 40.18
CA LEU A 451 -7.96 30.21 39.78
C LEU A 451 -9.42 30.21 40.23
N VAL A 452 -10.14 29.09 40.05
CA VAL A 452 -11.54 28.94 40.47
C VAL A 452 -11.65 29.12 41.99
N ASP A 453 -10.78 28.49 42.76
CA ASP A 453 -10.81 28.58 44.22
C ASP A 453 -10.39 29.96 44.73
N CYS A 454 -9.42 30.62 44.09
CA CYS A 454 -9.07 32.01 44.39
C CYS A 454 -10.25 32.95 44.14
N VAL A 455 -10.95 32.83 43.00
CA VAL A 455 -12.13 33.63 42.68
C VAL A 455 -13.25 33.41 43.71
N LYS A 456 -13.49 32.16 44.13
CA LYS A 456 -14.51 31.86 45.15
C LYS A 456 -14.21 32.49 46.52
N LYS A 457 -12.94 32.75 46.83
CA LYS A 457 -12.51 33.37 48.09
C LYS A 457 -12.54 34.90 48.08
N VAL A 458 -12.62 35.52 46.90
CA VAL A 458 -12.67 36.98 46.72
C VAL A 458 -14.07 37.35 46.21
N PRO A 459 -14.99 37.81 47.08
CA PRO A 459 -16.38 38.09 46.71
C PRO A 459 -16.51 38.98 45.46
N GLU A 460 -15.70 40.04 45.38
CA GLU A 460 -15.70 41.00 44.26
C GLU A 460 -15.33 40.33 42.93
N ALA A 461 -14.39 39.37 42.96
CA ALA A 461 -14.04 38.58 41.79
C ALA A 461 -15.17 37.62 41.40
N GLY A 462 -15.81 36.98 42.38
CA GLY A 462 -16.97 36.11 42.16
C GLY A 462 -18.14 36.87 41.51
N GLU A 463 -18.46 38.05 42.04
CA GLU A 463 -19.49 38.94 41.50
C GLU A 463 -19.16 39.39 40.07
N PHE A 464 -17.90 39.79 39.82
CA PHE A 464 -17.42 40.15 38.50
C PHE A 464 -17.60 39.02 37.47
N PHE A 465 -17.16 37.80 37.77
CA PHE A 465 -17.32 36.67 36.83
C PHE A 465 -18.80 36.27 36.67
N SER A 466 -19.62 36.42 37.71
CA SER A 466 -21.06 36.18 37.63
C SER A 466 -21.73 37.19 36.68
N LEU A 467 -21.34 38.46 36.77
CA LEU A 467 -21.80 39.52 35.88
C LEU A 467 -21.36 39.29 34.42
N LEU A 468 -20.11 38.85 34.20
CA LEU A 468 -19.64 38.45 32.87
C LEU A 468 -20.50 37.31 32.28
N GLN A 469 -20.87 36.32 33.09
CA GLN A 469 -21.74 35.24 32.63
C GLN A 469 -23.15 35.73 32.30
N HIS A 470 -23.72 36.62 33.14
CA HIS A 470 -25.03 37.22 32.84
C HIS A 470 -25.01 38.05 31.56
N LEU A 471 -23.93 38.80 31.32
CA LEU A 471 -23.74 39.53 30.08
C LEU A 471 -23.68 38.59 28.88
N TYR A 472 -22.92 37.49 28.97
CA TYR A 472 -22.89 36.47 27.93
C TYR A 472 -24.30 35.90 27.64
N VAL A 473 -25.04 35.50 28.68
CA VAL A 473 -26.39 34.91 28.53
C VAL A 473 -27.34 35.90 27.86
N PHE A 474 -27.28 37.17 28.25
CA PHE A 474 -28.10 38.22 27.66
C PHE A 474 -27.76 38.49 26.19
N MET A 475 -26.46 38.65 25.90
CA MET A 475 -25.96 38.96 24.56
C MET A 475 -26.07 37.79 23.58
N SER A 476 -26.16 36.56 24.08
CA SER A 476 -26.31 35.35 23.27
C SER A 476 -27.76 35.02 22.91
N GLY A 477 -28.73 35.76 23.46
CA GLY A 477 -30.13 35.62 23.04
C GLY A 477 -30.30 36.05 21.58
N SER A 478 -30.99 35.24 20.77
CA SER A 478 -31.01 35.37 19.29
C SER A 478 -31.23 36.80 18.78
N TYR A 479 -32.13 37.55 19.41
CA TYR A 479 -32.42 38.95 19.05
C TYR A 479 -31.29 39.93 19.43
N VAL A 480 -30.77 39.83 20.65
CA VAL A 480 -29.70 40.72 21.14
C VAL A 480 -28.38 40.41 20.44
N HIS A 481 -28.16 39.13 20.14
CA HIS A 481 -26.99 38.65 19.43
C HIS A 481 -26.87 39.25 18.02
N GLU A 482 -27.98 39.37 17.29
CA GLU A 482 -27.99 40.01 15.98
C GLU A 482 -27.58 41.49 16.07
N LYS A 483 -28.14 42.24 17.04
CA LYS A 483 -27.77 43.64 17.32
C LYS A 483 -26.30 43.77 17.72
N TRP A 484 -25.80 42.84 18.52
CA TRP A 484 -24.40 42.77 18.91
C TRP A 484 -23.46 42.64 17.71
N LEU A 485 -23.75 41.74 16.77
CA LEU A 485 -22.95 41.58 15.56
C LEU A 485 -23.05 42.82 14.64
N GLN A 486 -24.25 43.38 14.51
CA GLN A 486 -24.48 44.59 13.71
C GLN A 486 -23.66 45.77 14.26
N ARG A 487 -23.80 46.10 15.55
CA ARG A 487 -23.09 47.23 16.17
C ARG A 487 -21.58 47.06 16.12
N GLN A 488 -21.07 45.84 16.27
CA GLN A 488 -19.64 45.60 16.11
C GLN A 488 -19.15 45.90 14.69
N THR A 489 -19.93 45.56 13.67
CA THR A 489 -19.59 45.80 12.27
C THR A 489 -19.64 47.29 11.91
N GLU A 490 -20.54 48.04 12.54
CA GLU A 490 -20.65 49.50 12.41
C GLU A 490 -19.49 50.24 13.11
N MET A 491 -19.06 49.75 14.28
CA MET A 491 -18.13 50.46 15.16
C MET A 491 -16.65 50.06 14.98
N PHE A 492 -16.36 48.88 14.44
CA PHE A 492 -15.00 48.35 14.36
C PHE A 492 -14.66 47.77 12.99
N GLN A 493 -13.41 47.93 12.57
CA GLN A 493 -12.87 47.27 11.38
C GLN A 493 -12.44 45.83 11.71
N GLY A 494 -12.80 44.89 10.84
CA GLY A 494 -12.49 43.46 10.97
C GLY A 494 -13.70 42.61 11.42
N PRO A 495 -13.52 41.28 11.54
CA PRO A 495 -14.62 40.39 11.91
C PRO A 495 -15.13 40.69 13.32
N PRO A 496 -16.45 40.58 13.56
CA PRO A 496 -17.03 40.72 14.89
C PRO A 496 -16.48 39.65 15.83
N ARG A 497 -16.42 39.98 17.13
CA ARG A 497 -15.97 39.05 18.16
C ARG A 497 -17.15 38.45 18.89
N GLU A 498 -17.04 37.16 19.15
CA GLU A 498 -18.02 36.44 19.95
C GLU A 498 -17.72 36.54 21.44
N LEU A 499 -18.77 36.59 22.26
CA LEU A 499 -18.64 36.46 23.71
C LEU A 499 -18.71 34.98 24.07
N PRO A 500 -17.63 34.39 24.62
CA PRO A 500 -17.68 33.00 25.06
C PRO A 500 -18.41 32.88 26.40
N SER A 501 -19.17 31.80 26.58
CA SER A 501 -19.64 31.41 27.93
C SER A 501 -18.43 31.19 28.83
N LEU A 502 -18.55 31.59 30.09
CA LEU A 502 -17.58 31.18 31.09
C LEU A 502 -17.71 29.67 31.30
N SER A 503 -16.57 29.04 31.58
CA SER A 503 -16.46 27.63 31.87
C SER A 503 -15.71 27.47 33.18
N ASP A 504 -16.23 26.62 34.06
CA ASP A 504 -15.57 26.27 35.31
C ASP A 504 -14.42 25.27 35.11
N THR A 505 -14.35 24.63 33.94
CA THR A 505 -13.32 23.65 33.59
C THR A 505 -12.25 24.20 32.64
N ARG A 506 -12.48 25.37 32.03
CA ARG A 506 -11.57 25.99 31.04
C ARG A 506 -11.35 27.47 31.32
N TRP A 507 -10.29 27.77 32.07
CA TRP A 507 -9.90 29.14 32.40
C TRP A 507 -9.62 30.03 31.16
N ALA A 508 -9.17 29.45 30.04
CA ALA A 508 -8.95 30.18 28.79
C ALA A 508 -10.22 30.89 28.25
N CYS A 509 -11.41 30.37 28.58
CA CYS A 509 -12.68 31.03 28.26
C CYS A 509 -12.85 32.34 29.05
N ARG A 510 -12.41 32.37 30.32
CA ARG A 510 -12.47 33.54 31.20
C ARG A 510 -11.58 34.67 30.67
N TYR A 511 -10.35 34.35 30.26
CA TYR A 511 -9.48 35.32 29.59
C TYR A 511 -10.10 35.86 28.30
N THR A 512 -10.62 34.97 27.45
CA THR A 512 -11.19 35.36 26.16
C THR A 512 -12.43 36.24 26.34
N ALA A 513 -13.28 35.96 27.33
CA ALA A 513 -14.40 36.81 27.71
C ALA A 513 -13.92 38.20 28.15
N CYS A 514 -12.97 38.27 29.09
CA CYS A 514 -12.42 39.55 29.56
C CYS A 514 -11.82 40.37 28.42
N ARG A 515 -11.01 39.73 27.56
CA ARG A 515 -10.40 40.38 26.41
C ARG A 515 -11.44 40.90 25.41
N ASN A 516 -12.41 40.07 25.04
CA ASN A 516 -13.40 40.45 24.02
C ASN A 516 -14.33 41.55 24.52
N ILE A 517 -14.73 41.53 25.80
CA ILE A 517 -15.52 42.61 26.41
C ILE A 517 -14.69 43.88 26.51
N MET A 518 -13.42 43.81 26.93
CA MET A 518 -12.55 44.99 26.96
C MET A 518 -12.36 45.62 25.59
N ASP A 519 -12.04 44.81 24.58
CA ASP A 519 -11.77 45.28 23.21
C ASP A 519 -13.04 45.80 22.50
N ARG A 520 -14.23 45.51 23.04
CA ARG A 520 -15.54 45.86 22.46
C ARG A 520 -16.49 46.52 23.47
N LEU A 521 -15.95 47.08 24.54
CA LEU A 521 -16.74 47.59 25.68
C LEU A 521 -17.74 48.65 25.22
N THR A 522 -17.33 49.53 24.30
CA THR A 522 -18.21 50.55 23.72
C THR A 522 -19.39 49.94 22.98
N ALA A 523 -19.19 48.90 22.16
CA ALA A 523 -20.29 48.21 21.49
C ALA A 523 -21.20 47.45 22.48
N VAL A 524 -20.65 46.87 23.55
CA VAL A 524 -21.45 46.23 24.61
C VAL A 524 -22.38 47.26 25.24
N LEU A 525 -21.85 48.42 25.62
CA LEU A 525 -22.64 49.50 26.23
C LEU A 525 -23.70 50.04 25.27
N THR A 526 -23.35 50.24 23.98
CA THR A 526 -24.32 50.69 22.96
C THR A 526 -25.46 49.69 22.77
N VAL A 527 -25.18 48.39 22.72
CA VAL A 527 -26.23 47.37 22.58
C VAL A 527 -27.14 47.32 23.81
N LEU A 528 -26.57 47.43 25.00
CA LEU A 528 -27.35 47.49 26.23
C LEU A 528 -28.25 48.74 26.28
N ASP A 529 -27.74 49.89 25.84
CA ASP A 529 -28.52 51.14 25.76
C ASP A 529 -29.62 51.07 24.69
N ASP A 530 -29.31 50.53 23.51
CA ASP A 530 -30.29 50.31 22.44
C ASP A 530 -31.47 49.46 22.95
N VAL A 531 -31.17 48.31 23.59
CA VAL A 531 -32.19 47.38 24.07
C VAL A 531 -32.91 47.92 25.32
N ALA A 532 -32.24 48.73 26.14
CA ALA A 532 -32.84 49.41 27.28
C ALA A 532 -33.97 50.38 26.89
N ASN A 533 -33.96 50.89 25.66
CA ASN A 533 -34.92 51.85 25.14
C ASN A 533 -36.01 51.20 24.25
N GLU A 534 -36.06 49.87 24.17
CA GLU A 534 -37.05 49.13 23.37
C GLU A 534 -38.39 48.91 24.09
N SER A 535 -39.40 48.53 23.31
CA SER A 535 -40.77 48.29 23.78
C SER A 535 -40.94 47.02 24.60
N ASP A 536 -40.04 46.04 24.48
CA ASP A 536 -40.07 44.81 25.27
C ASP A 536 -39.64 45.11 26.72
N SER A 537 -40.62 45.22 27.60
CA SER A 537 -40.40 45.58 29.00
C SER A 537 -39.45 44.65 29.77
N GLU A 538 -39.44 43.34 29.46
CA GLU A 538 -38.61 42.38 30.18
C GLU A 538 -37.14 42.50 29.75
N ARG A 539 -36.89 42.57 28.44
CA ARG A 539 -35.54 42.75 27.89
C ARG A 539 -34.98 44.11 28.23
N ALA A 540 -35.78 45.17 28.16
CA ALA A 540 -35.36 46.52 28.48
C ALA A 540 -34.94 46.66 29.96
N VAL A 541 -35.68 46.04 30.89
CA VAL A 541 -35.31 46.04 32.33
C VAL A 541 -33.99 45.29 32.56
N LYS A 542 -33.82 44.11 31.95
CA LYS A 542 -32.57 43.34 32.05
C LYS A 542 -31.38 44.11 31.46
N ALA A 543 -31.56 44.77 30.32
CA ALA A 543 -30.53 45.59 29.69
C ALA A 543 -30.10 46.77 30.56
N ARG A 544 -31.06 47.52 31.13
CA ARG A 544 -30.79 48.63 32.07
C ARG A 544 -30.05 48.15 33.31
N GLY A 545 -30.45 47.00 33.86
CA GLY A 545 -29.78 46.40 35.01
C GLY A 545 -28.31 46.08 34.72
N LEU A 546 -28.04 45.39 33.61
CA LEU A 546 -26.67 45.07 33.19
C LEU A 546 -25.86 46.32 32.86
N PHE A 547 -26.46 47.31 32.20
CA PHE A 547 -25.80 48.58 31.89
C PHE A 547 -25.32 49.30 33.16
N HIS A 548 -26.16 49.36 34.20
CA HIS A 548 -25.81 50.03 35.45
C HIS A 548 -24.76 49.24 36.27
N GLN A 549 -24.73 47.92 36.13
CA GLN A 549 -23.76 47.04 36.80
C GLN A 549 -22.36 47.08 36.15
N ILE A 550 -22.22 47.62 34.93
CA ILE A 550 -20.91 47.90 34.31
C ILE A 550 -20.41 49.25 34.84
N ASP A 551 -19.99 49.25 36.10
CA ASP A 551 -19.46 50.43 36.80
C ASP A 551 -17.91 50.51 36.73
N LEU A 552 -17.34 51.50 37.41
CA LEU A 552 -15.87 51.65 37.47
C LEU A 552 -15.18 50.45 38.13
N ASN A 553 -15.82 49.80 39.10
CA ASN A 553 -15.27 48.61 39.75
C ASN A 553 -15.21 47.44 38.77
N PHE A 554 -16.27 47.23 38.00
CA PHE A 554 -16.30 46.23 36.93
C PHE A 554 -15.21 46.49 35.90
N ILE A 555 -15.02 47.73 35.44
CA ILE A 555 -13.98 48.08 34.48
C ILE A 555 -12.58 47.87 35.08
N GLY A 556 -12.39 48.21 36.35
CA GLY A 556 -11.16 47.95 37.09
C GLY A 556 -10.83 46.46 37.15
N LEU A 557 -11.78 45.63 37.58
CA LEU A 557 -11.62 44.17 37.64
C LEU A 557 -11.44 43.56 36.24
N LEU A 558 -12.13 44.07 35.22
CA LEU A 558 -11.96 43.65 33.82
C LEU A 558 -10.53 43.89 33.34
N THR A 559 -9.94 45.03 33.69
CA THR A 559 -8.56 45.37 33.35
C THR A 559 -7.56 44.47 34.08
N VAL A 560 -7.77 44.27 35.39
CA VAL A 560 -6.93 43.39 36.22
C VAL A 560 -6.97 41.96 35.71
N PHE A 561 -8.16 41.36 35.56
CA PHE A 561 -8.29 39.96 35.13
C PHE A 561 -7.88 39.76 33.67
N ARG A 562 -8.05 40.74 32.78
CA ARG A 562 -7.48 40.67 31.42
C ARG A 562 -5.96 40.57 31.45
N THR A 563 -5.31 41.32 32.35
CA THR A 563 -3.85 41.35 32.47
C THR A 563 -3.34 40.06 33.11
N VAL A 564 -3.86 39.72 34.30
CA VAL A 564 -3.47 38.52 35.06
C VAL A 564 -3.69 37.25 34.25
N LEU A 565 -4.88 37.08 33.64
CA LEU A 565 -5.16 35.90 32.84
C LEU A 565 -4.46 35.92 31.46
N GLY A 566 -3.99 37.09 31.01
CA GLY A 566 -3.20 37.23 29.79
C GLY A 566 -1.78 36.72 29.95
N GLU A 567 -1.14 37.02 31.09
CA GLU A 567 0.20 36.52 31.42
C GLU A 567 0.22 35.00 31.57
N THR A 568 -0.83 34.41 32.15
CA THR A 568 -0.91 32.95 32.32
C THR A 568 -1.22 32.19 31.03
N LYS A 569 -1.54 32.85 29.91
CA LYS A 569 -1.90 32.19 28.62
C LYS A 569 -0.70 31.84 27.77
N HIS A 570 0.43 32.46 28.04
CA HIS A 570 1.70 32.21 27.34
C HIS A 570 2.67 31.35 28.17
N GLY A 571 2.27 30.93 29.37
CA GLY A 571 3.05 30.10 30.29
C GLY A 571 2.75 28.62 30.20
#